data_AF-A0AAU3YZV9-F1
#
_entry.id   AF-A0AAU3YZV9-F1
#
_cell.length_a   1.000
_cell.length_b   1.000
_cell.length_c   1.000
_cell.angle_alpha   90.00
_cell.angle_beta   90.00
_cell.angle_gamma   90.00
#
_symmetry.space_group_name_H-M   'P 1'
#
loop_
_entity.id
_entity.type
_entity.pdbx_description
1 polymer ?
#
loop_
_entity_poly.entity_id
_entity_poly.type
_entity_poly.pdbx_seq_one_letter_code
_entity_poly.pdbx_strand_id
1 'polypeptide(L)'
;MSDGGDLYGGPEEEDPLILSPQVEDVLFGFDTPADVMSAVSSVMVELREALELGVLPPSGRPLPGVPGAYVSAMPRGLGLIEFHETATGKGERGFYLARVIRTDDYPAGF
;
A
#
# COMPACT_ATOMS: atom_id res chain seq x y z
N MET A 1 36.92 -18.04 10.78
CA MET A 1 35.53 -17.80 11.22
C MET A 1 35.48 -16.33 11.63
N SER A 2 35.00 -15.45 10.75
CA SER A 2 34.75 -14.05 11.12
C SER A 2 33.26 -13.92 11.39
N ASP A 3 32.93 -13.77 12.67
CA ASP A 3 31.64 -13.30 13.14
C ASP A 3 31.59 -11.78 12.87
N GLY A 4 31.22 -11.44 11.64
CA GLY A 4 31.00 -10.07 11.19
C GLY A 4 29.57 -9.66 11.49
N GLY A 5 29.20 -9.66 12.77
CA GLY A 5 27.91 -9.15 13.23
C GLY A 5 27.81 -7.67 12.91
N ASP A 6 26.80 -7.30 12.13
CA ASP A 6 26.48 -5.93 11.78
C ASP A 6 26.18 -5.13 13.07
N LEU A 7 27.16 -4.34 13.52
CA LEU A 7 27.08 -3.50 14.72
C LEU A 7 26.08 -2.34 14.57
N TYR A 8 25.41 -2.21 13.42
CA TYR A 8 24.42 -1.18 13.13
C TYR A 8 23.01 -1.74 12.86
N GLY A 9 22.76 -3.02 13.15
CA GLY A 9 21.41 -3.57 13.20
C GLY A 9 20.67 -3.07 14.44
N GLY A 10 20.15 -1.83 14.39
CA GLY A 10 19.05 -1.44 15.27
C GLY A 10 17.91 -2.45 15.13
N PRO A 11 16.97 -2.53 16.09
CA PRO A 11 15.82 -3.42 15.93
C PRO A 11 15.19 -3.15 14.56
N GLU A 12 15.03 -4.17 13.73
CA GLU A 12 14.34 -4.02 12.45
C GLU A 12 12.96 -3.42 12.76
N GLU A 13 12.78 -2.15 12.41
CA GLU A 13 11.46 -1.52 12.42
C GLU A 13 10.70 -2.19 11.27
N GLU A 14 9.65 -2.92 11.64
CA GLU A 14 8.78 -3.54 10.66
C GLU A 14 8.07 -2.41 9.90
N ASP A 15 8.09 -2.44 8.57
CA ASP A 15 7.38 -1.43 7.79
C ASP A 15 5.88 -1.53 8.10
N PRO A 16 5.25 -0.47 8.66
CA PRO A 16 3.82 -0.50 8.96
C PRO A 16 2.95 -0.46 7.69
N LEU A 17 3.57 -0.29 6.52
CA LEU A 17 2.93 -0.40 5.21
C LEU A 17 3.23 -1.76 4.57
N ILE A 18 2.31 -2.71 4.74
CA ILE A 18 2.47 -4.08 4.26
C ILE A 18 1.88 -4.18 2.85
N LEU A 19 2.63 -4.73 1.90
CA LEU A 19 2.20 -4.86 0.51
C LEU A 19 1.68 -6.27 0.22
N SER A 20 0.63 -6.38 -0.61
CA SER A 20 0.30 -7.65 -1.22
C SER A 20 1.25 -7.98 -2.37
N PRO A 21 1.42 -9.26 -2.74
CA PRO A 21 2.21 -9.64 -3.91
C PRO A 21 1.76 -8.92 -5.20
N GLN A 22 0.46 -8.68 -5.37
CA GLN A 22 -0.06 -7.94 -6.52
C GLN A 22 0.44 -6.49 -6.54
N VAL A 23 0.52 -5.83 -5.38
CA VAL A 23 1.01 -4.45 -5.27
C VAL A 23 2.52 -4.39 -5.47
N GLU A 24 3.26 -5.38 -4.96
CA GLU A 24 4.69 -5.53 -5.22
C GLU A 24 4.97 -5.70 -6.73
N ASP A 25 4.22 -6.56 -7.42
CA ASP A 25 4.34 -6.75 -8.87
C ASP A 25 4.11 -5.45 -9.64
N VAL A 26 3.17 -4.61 -9.19
CA VAL A 26 2.92 -3.30 -9.81
C VAL A 26 4.10 -2.34 -9.57
N LEU A 27 4.66 -2.29 -8.36
CA LEU A 27 5.75 -1.35 -8.03
C LEU A 27 7.11 -1.76 -8.58
N PHE A 28 7.37 -3.07 -8.67
CA PHE A 28 8.69 -3.62 -8.99
C PHE A 28 8.72 -4.33 -10.35
N GLY A 29 7.58 -4.45 -11.03
CA GLY A 29 7.48 -5.00 -12.37
C GLY A 29 8.08 -4.08 -13.43
N PHE A 30 8.83 -4.66 -14.38
CA PHE A 30 9.46 -3.91 -15.47
C PHE A 30 8.47 -3.32 -16.48
N ASP A 31 7.26 -3.89 -16.58
CA ASP A 31 6.25 -3.52 -17.57
C ASP A 31 5.19 -2.55 -17.01
N THR A 32 5.28 -2.16 -15.74
CA THR A 32 4.31 -1.23 -15.16
C THR A 32 4.52 0.18 -15.73
N PRO A 33 3.47 0.83 -16.27
CA PRO A 33 3.56 2.22 -16.69
C PRO A 33 4.00 3.15 -15.54
N ALA A 34 4.88 4.11 -15.85
CA ALA A 34 5.48 4.99 -14.84
C ALA A 34 4.45 5.87 -14.11
N ASP A 35 3.35 6.23 -14.78
CA ASP A 35 2.24 6.96 -14.19
C ASP A 35 1.45 6.12 -13.17
N VAL A 36 1.25 4.82 -13.44
CA VAL A 36 0.66 3.88 -12.48
C VAL A 36 1.59 3.71 -11.27
N MET A 37 2.89 3.49 -11.47
CA MET A 37 3.86 3.41 -10.36
C MET A 37 3.85 4.69 -9.52
N SER A 38 3.84 5.86 -10.17
CA SER A 38 3.76 7.16 -9.49
C SER A 38 2.45 7.34 -8.72
N ALA A 39 1.33 6.87 -9.26
CA ALA A 39 0.02 6.94 -8.62
C ALA A 39 -0.03 6.06 -7.36
N VAL A 40 0.45 4.81 -7.44
CA VAL A 40 0.54 3.90 -6.30
C VAL A 40 1.46 4.49 -5.22
N SER A 41 2.63 4.98 -5.61
CA SER A 41 3.57 5.64 -4.70
C SER A 41 2.96 6.85 -3.99
N SER A 42 2.14 7.64 -4.68
CA SER A 42 1.46 8.80 -4.08
C SER A 42 0.48 8.38 -2.98
N VAL A 43 -0.28 7.29 -3.20
CA VAL A 43 -1.18 6.75 -2.18
C VAL A 43 -0.39 6.16 -1.01
N MET A 44 0.74 5.50 -1.26
CA MET A 44 1.62 5.01 -0.19
C MET A 44 2.14 6.15 0.70
N VAL A 45 2.49 7.30 0.12
CA VAL A 45 2.90 8.48 0.89
C VAL A 45 1.76 8.96 1.80
N GLU A 46 0.55 9.11 1.27
CA GLU A 46 -0.61 9.52 2.09
C GLU A 46 -0.90 8.53 3.22
N LEU A 47 -0.76 7.22 2.96
CA LEU A 47 -0.95 6.18 3.97
C LEU A 47 0.10 6.28 5.08
N ARG A 48 1.36 6.56 4.73
CA ARG A 48 2.43 6.78 5.72
C ARG A 48 2.16 8.02 6.58
N GLU A 49 1.78 9.14 5.96
CA GLU A 49 1.39 10.35 6.70
C GLU A 49 0.21 10.08 7.64
N ALA A 50 -0.78 9.29 7.21
CA ALA A 50 -1.91 8.91 8.05
C ALA A 50 -1.51 8.03 9.24
N LEU A 51 -0.53 7.12 9.06
CA LEU A 51 0.03 6.31 10.14
C LEU A 51 0.73 7.18 11.18
N GLU A 52 1.60 8.10 10.73
CA GLU A 52 2.31 9.04 11.61
C GLU A 52 1.34 9.90 12.44
N LEU A 53 0.22 10.30 11.85
CA LEU A 53 -0.81 11.11 12.50
C LEU A 53 -1.81 10.29 13.32
N GLY A 54 -1.78 8.96 13.24
CA GLY A 54 -2.74 8.08 13.93
C GLY A 54 -4.18 8.24 13.42
N VAL A 55 -4.37 8.62 12.15
CA VAL A 55 -5.69 8.84 11.52
C VAL A 55 -5.91 7.95 10.31
N LEU A 56 -7.09 7.99 9.71
CA LEU A 56 -7.32 7.39 8.40
C LEU A 56 -6.89 8.36 7.29
N PRO A 57 -6.38 7.87 6.14
CA PRO A 57 -6.06 8.72 5.02
C PRO A 57 -7.33 9.45 4.52
N PRO A 58 -7.28 10.76 4.26
CA PRO A 58 -8.45 11.54 3.85
C PRO A 58 -9.04 11.10 2.50
N SER A 59 -8.24 10.50 1.61
CA SER A 59 -8.72 9.92 0.36
C SER A 59 -9.45 8.58 0.54
N GLY A 60 -9.24 7.91 1.68
CA GLY A 60 -9.85 6.61 1.99
C GLY A 60 -11.37 6.69 2.08
N ARG A 61 -12.04 5.74 1.42
CA ARG A 61 -13.48 5.53 1.50
C ARG A 61 -13.75 4.11 1.97
N PRO A 62 -14.62 3.88 2.96
CA PRO A 62 -14.89 2.54 3.47
C PRO A 62 -15.49 1.66 2.36
N LEU A 63 -15.02 0.41 2.26
CA LEU A 63 -15.55 -0.56 1.33
C LEU A 63 -16.85 -1.17 1.91
N PRO A 64 -18.01 -1.04 1.24
CA PRO A 64 -19.27 -1.53 1.76
C PRO A 64 -19.24 -3.04 2.01
N GLY A 65 -19.65 -3.47 3.21
CA GLY A 65 -19.74 -4.88 3.57
C GLY A 65 -18.43 -5.55 4.00
N VAL A 66 -17.30 -4.82 4.01
CA VAL A 66 -16.00 -5.34 4.45
C VAL A 66 -15.42 -4.43 5.55
N PRO A 67 -15.63 -4.76 6.83
CA PRO A 67 -15.12 -3.96 7.94
C PRO A 67 -13.60 -3.81 7.90
N GLY A 68 -13.10 -2.59 8.12
CA GLY A 68 -11.66 -2.30 8.13
C GLY A 68 -11.02 -2.22 6.74
N ALA A 69 -11.78 -2.44 5.66
CA ALA A 69 -11.32 -2.25 4.29
C ALA A 69 -11.76 -0.91 3.72
N TYR A 70 -10.88 -0.32 2.92
CA TYR A 70 -11.05 0.98 2.30
C TYR A 70 -10.56 0.96 0.86
N VAL A 71 -11.04 1.92 0.09
CA VAL A 71 -10.56 2.20 -1.26
C VAL A 71 -10.16 3.67 -1.37
N SER A 72 -9.06 3.93 -2.06
CA SER A 72 -8.64 5.27 -2.47
C SER A 72 -8.57 5.36 -3.99
N ALA A 73 -8.96 6.49 -4.55
CA ALA A 73 -8.86 6.73 -5.98
C ALA A 73 -7.43 7.10 -6.37
N MET A 74 -6.89 6.43 -7.38
CA MET A 74 -5.60 6.81 -7.94
C MET A 74 -5.71 8.18 -8.65
N PRO A 75 -4.67 9.02 -8.57
CA PRO A 75 -4.60 10.26 -9.33
C PRO A 75 -4.92 10.06 -10.82
N ARG A 76 -5.50 11.09 -11.44
CA ARG A 76 -5.83 11.12 -12.88
C ARG A 76 -6.81 10.03 -13.34
N GLY A 77 -7.51 9.39 -12.41
CA GLY A 77 -8.50 8.37 -12.75
C GLY A 77 -7.90 7.08 -13.28
N LEU A 78 -6.65 6.76 -12.92
CA LEU A 78 -5.96 5.54 -13.37
C LEU A 78 -6.53 4.26 -12.75
N GLY A 79 -7.38 4.39 -11.73
CA GLY A 79 -7.99 3.26 -11.03
C GLY A 79 -8.21 3.50 -9.54
N LEU A 80 -8.27 2.41 -8.78
CA LEU A 80 -8.47 2.39 -7.34
C LEU A 80 -7.36 1.57 -6.66
N ILE A 81 -7.08 1.89 -5.41
CA ILE A 81 -6.25 1.09 -4.51
C ILE A 81 -7.10 0.66 -3.32
N GLU A 82 -7.18 -0.64 -3.10
CA GLU A 82 -7.79 -1.22 -1.91
C GLU A 82 -6.73 -1.39 -0.83
N PHE A 83 -7.03 -0.92 0.38
CA PHE A 83 -6.16 -1.08 1.54
C PHE A 83 -6.98 -1.36 2.80
N HIS A 84 -6.41 -2.12 3.73
CA HIS A 84 -7.06 -2.51 4.98
C HIS A 84 -6.29 -1.96 6.17
N GLU A 85 -7.01 -1.55 7.22
CA GLU A 85 -6.39 -1.36 8.53
C GLU A 85 -5.91 -2.71 9.06
N THR A 86 -4.67 -2.75 9.54
CA THR A 86 -4.04 -3.96 10.08
C THR A 86 -3.13 -3.59 11.25
N ALA A 87 -2.43 -4.58 11.78
CA ALA A 87 -1.34 -4.39 12.71
C ALA A 87 -0.05 -5.05 12.20
N THR A 88 1.10 -4.48 12.57
CA THR A 88 2.41 -5.12 12.38
C THR A 88 2.53 -6.36 13.26
N GLY A 89 3.60 -7.15 13.09
CA GLY A 89 3.90 -8.29 13.95
C GLY A 89 4.08 -7.90 15.42
N LYS A 90 4.42 -6.63 15.68
CA LYS A 90 4.54 -6.03 17.02
C LYS A 90 3.23 -5.46 17.58
N GLY A 91 2.13 -5.53 16.82
CA GLY A 91 0.82 -5.01 17.22
C GLY A 91 0.65 -3.50 17.03
N GLU A 92 1.58 -2.85 16.34
CA GLU A 92 1.48 -1.42 16.00
C GLU A 92 0.50 -1.25 14.84
N ARG A 93 -0.16 -0.09 14.76
CA ARG A 93 -1.10 0.18 13.67
C ARG A 93 -0.36 0.18 12.33
N GLY A 94 -0.94 -0.47 11.34
CA GLY A 94 -0.43 -0.52 9.98
C GLY A 94 -1.54 -0.47 8.94
N PHE A 95 -1.13 -0.41 7.68
CA PHE A 95 -2.02 -0.59 6.54
C PHE A 95 -1.52 -1.74 5.67
N TYR A 96 -2.44 -2.60 5.26
CA TYR A 96 -2.20 -3.62 4.24
C TYR A 96 -2.70 -3.12 2.89
N LEU A 97 -1.82 -2.85 1.94
CA LEU A 97 -2.22 -2.53 0.56
C LEU A 97 -2.60 -3.83 -0.12
N ALA A 98 -3.90 -4.07 -0.21
CA ALA A 98 -4.44 -5.32 -0.68
C ALA A 98 -4.32 -5.41 -2.20
N ARG A 99 -4.75 -4.38 -2.94
CA ARG A 99 -4.89 -4.47 -4.40
C ARG A 99 -4.74 -3.14 -5.13
N VAL A 100 -4.19 -3.19 -6.34
CA VAL A 100 -4.32 -2.13 -7.36
C VAL A 100 -5.34 -2.59 -8.40
N ILE A 101 -6.34 -1.76 -8.67
CA ILE A 101 -7.41 -2.03 -9.64
C ILE A 101 -7.32 -0.94 -10.70
N ARG A 102 -6.76 -1.26 -11.87
CA ARG A 102 -6.58 -0.27 -12.94
C ARG A 102 -7.87 -0.10 -13.74
N THR A 103 -8.09 1.09 -14.29
CA THR A 103 -9.20 1.32 -15.22
C THR A 103 -9.07 0.49 -16.49
N ASP A 104 -7.84 0.25 -16.96
CA ASP A 104 -7.57 -0.51 -18.18
C ASP A 104 -7.84 -2.01 -18.02
N ASP A 105 -7.88 -2.51 -16.78
CA ASP A 105 -8.14 -3.91 -16.46
C ASP A 105 -9.66 -4.22 -16.42
N TYR A 106 -10.51 -3.20 -16.58
CA TYR A 106 -11.94 -3.40 -16.68
C TYR A 106 -12.27 -3.97 -18.08
N PRO A 107 -12.97 -5.12 -18.19
CA PRO A 107 -13.28 -5.69 -19.49
C PRO A 107 -14.03 -4.66 -20.34
N ALA A 108 -13.46 -4.35 -21.50
CA ALA A 108 -14.08 -3.49 -22.49
C ALA A 108 -15.28 -4.21 -23.12
N GLY A 109 -16.43 -4.21 -22.44
CA GLY A 109 -17.67 -4.72 -22.99
C GLY A 109 -18.62 -5.29 -21.95
N PHE A 110 -19.64 -4.50 -21.61
CA PHE A 110 -20.95 -4.99 -21.23
C PHE A 110 -21.96 -4.52 -22.28
#